data_AF-A0A1I1NBQ6-F1
#
_entry.id   AF-A0A1I1NBQ6-F1
#
_cell.length_a   1.000
_cell.length_b   1.000
_cell.length_c   1.000
_cell.angle_alpha   90.00
_cell.angle_beta   90.00
_cell.angle_gamma   90.00
#
_symmetry.space_group_name_H-M   'P 1'
#
loop_
_entity.id
_entity.type
_entity.pdbx_description
1 polymer ?
#
loop_
_entity_poly.entity_id
_entity_poly.type
_entity_poly.pdbx_seq_one_letter_code
_entity_poly.pdbx_strand_id
1 'polypeptide(L)'
;MLKEADKRDERLVIGRIADELVQGVENAGNALSEVFFEPSIRLGVTGLARAGKTVFITSLVANLMDRGRMPGLAAAAEGRIVSAWLQPQPDDTVPRFAFEDHLGALTGAEPHWPEPTSSISELRLSLRIQPQGMFSAFSGPRTVHLDIIDYPGEWLLDLELLDRSYDAWSEAVLALARTRTEASEFLAALDATDAAARFEEPTAQALARSYTGYLRSARESGYSDCTPGRFLMPGEMEGSPALTFVPMPAGDGSSARGSLRREMHRRYEAYKSRVVKPFFREHFARIDRQVVLVDLLGAIHAGPRAMEDLGRAMDNILGAFRPGANAWLARLLGQKRVDRILFAATKADHIHHSQHGRMTAILEALLRQARDRADFAGAKTRAMAIAALRATVEETRVVNGESLDMVRGRLLETGREAVLFPGTLPEDPSRLTGPAREGAERWLDGDYSVMHFAPASQTRKPGLGPPHIRLDQAAEFLIGDRLR
;
A
#
# COMPACT_ATOMS: atom_id res chain seq x y z
N MET A 1 -50.30 -28.56 52.35
CA MET A 1 -48.89 -28.12 52.43
C MET A 1 -48.21 -28.14 51.04
N LEU A 2 -48.88 -27.67 49.98
CA LEU A 2 -48.40 -27.78 48.59
C LEU A 2 -48.81 -26.55 47.73
N LYS A 3 -48.84 -25.34 48.31
CA LYS A 3 -49.20 -24.10 47.58
C LYS A 3 -48.35 -22.88 47.92
N GLU A 4 -47.14 -23.06 48.45
CA GLU A 4 -46.23 -21.95 48.81
C GLU A 4 -44.84 -22.00 48.17
N ALA A 5 -44.51 -23.04 47.39
CA ALA A 5 -43.20 -23.16 46.73
C ALA A 5 -43.13 -22.46 45.36
N ASP A 6 -44.27 -22.20 44.71
CA ASP A 6 -44.30 -21.78 43.29
C ASP A 6 -44.24 -20.26 43.08
N LYS A 7 -44.45 -19.45 44.14
CA LYS A 7 -44.44 -17.98 44.04
C LYS A 7 -43.08 -17.32 44.31
N ARG A 8 -42.05 -18.09 44.69
CA ARG A 8 -40.70 -17.55 44.91
C ARG A 8 -39.85 -17.60 43.64
N ASP A 9 -40.09 -18.55 42.73
CA ASP A 9 -39.31 -18.65 41.48
C ASP A 9 -39.76 -17.64 40.41
N GLU A 10 -41.04 -17.28 40.31
CA GLU A 10 -41.48 -16.23 39.36
C GLU A 10 -40.95 -14.82 39.69
N ARG A 11 -40.74 -14.51 40.98
CA ARG A 11 -40.18 -13.20 41.40
C ARG A 11 -38.66 -13.10 41.21
N LEU A 12 -37.95 -14.23 41.19
CA LEU A 12 -36.50 -14.27 40.93
C LEU A 12 -36.17 -14.19 39.43
N VAL A 13 -37.06 -14.68 38.56
CA VAL A 13 -36.88 -14.65 37.09
C VAL A 13 -37.23 -13.27 36.50
N ILE A 14 -38.24 -12.57 37.03
CA ILE A 14 -38.59 -11.21 36.57
C ILE A 14 -37.54 -10.17 37.00
N GLY A 15 -36.88 -10.36 38.16
CA GLY A 15 -35.80 -9.49 38.62
C GLY A 15 -34.51 -9.59 37.79
N ARG A 16 -34.18 -10.78 37.27
CA ARG A 16 -32.98 -10.98 36.43
C ARG A 16 -33.15 -10.49 35.00
N ILE A 17 -34.36 -10.61 34.43
CA ILE A 17 -34.65 -10.09 33.08
C ILE A 17 -34.70 -8.55 33.08
N ALA A 18 -35.08 -7.93 34.20
CA ALA A 18 -35.06 -6.47 34.35
C ALA A 18 -33.63 -5.91 34.51
N ASP A 19 -32.73 -6.60 35.22
CA ASP A 19 -31.32 -6.17 35.36
C ASP A 19 -30.49 -6.39 34.08
N GLU A 20 -30.75 -7.46 33.32
CA GLU A 20 -30.06 -7.72 32.04
C GLU A 20 -30.52 -6.77 30.90
N LEU A 21 -31.78 -6.33 30.92
CA LEU A 21 -32.28 -5.33 29.96
C LEU A 21 -31.77 -3.91 30.27
N VAL A 22 -31.56 -3.57 31.54
CA VAL A 22 -31.00 -2.26 31.93
C VAL A 22 -29.49 -2.19 31.66
N GLN A 23 -28.73 -3.27 31.90
CA GLN A 23 -27.31 -3.33 31.51
C GLN A 23 -27.09 -3.44 29.99
N GLY A 24 -28.03 -4.02 29.24
CA GLY A 24 -27.97 -4.10 27.78
C GLY A 24 -28.16 -2.75 27.07
N VAL A 25 -28.97 -1.86 27.64
CA VAL A 25 -29.24 -0.52 27.08
C VAL A 25 -28.14 0.47 27.46
N GLU A 26 -27.54 0.36 28.64
CA GLU A 26 -26.38 1.17 29.03
C GLU A 26 -25.12 0.79 28.22
N ASN A 27 -24.91 -0.49 27.92
CA ASN A 27 -23.78 -0.93 27.08
C ASN A 27 -23.96 -0.61 25.58
N ALA A 28 -25.19 -0.62 25.06
CA ALA A 28 -25.44 -0.20 23.68
C ALA A 28 -25.28 1.32 23.49
N GLY A 29 -25.71 2.12 24.48
CA GLY A 29 -25.51 3.57 24.50
C GLY A 29 -24.04 3.95 24.70
N ASN A 30 -23.32 3.26 25.59
CA ASN A 30 -21.89 3.49 25.80
C ASN A 30 -21.05 3.01 24.62
N ALA A 31 -21.31 1.84 24.02
CA ALA A 31 -20.59 1.36 22.84
C ALA A 31 -20.83 2.24 21.60
N LEU A 32 -22.04 2.77 21.42
CA LEU A 32 -22.33 3.72 20.35
C LEU A 32 -21.80 5.13 20.64
N SER A 33 -21.60 5.52 21.91
CA SER A 33 -20.97 6.81 22.23
C SER A 33 -19.44 6.72 22.18
N GLU A 34 -18.84 5.63 22.67
CA GLU A 34 -17.39 5.39 22.70
C GLU A 34 -16.81 5.29 21.29
N VAL A 35 -17.48 4.62 20.35
CA VAL A 35 -17.03 4.54 18.95
C VAL A 35 -16.97 5.92 18.26
N PHE A 36 -17.75 6.91 18.72
CA PHE A 36 -17.72 8.27 18.19
C PHE A 36 -16.74 9.21 18.92
N PHE A 37 -16.27 8.87 20.12
CA PHE A 37 -15.32 9.67 20.90
C PHE A 37 -13.91 9.08 21.01
N GLU A 38 -13.73 7.79 20.70
CA GLU A 38 -12.42 7.14 20.73
C GLU A 38 -11.56 7.57 19.52
N PRO A 39 -10.31 7.99 19.74
CA PRO A 39 -9.44 8.47 18.68
C PRO A 39 -9.09 7.34 17.71
N SER A 40 -9.41 7.54 16.43
CA SER A 40 -8.99 6.67 15.34
C SER A 40 -7.82 7.28 14.56
N ILE A 41 -6.99 6.39 14.02
CA ILE A 41 -5.90 6.70 13.10
C ILE A 41 -6.12 5.85 11.85
N ARG A 42 -6.32 6.49 10.70
CA ARG A 42 -6.42 5.80 9.42
C ARG A 42 -5.06 5.76 8.73
N LEU A 43 -4.48 4.57 8.68
CA LEU A 43 -3.21 4.27 8.01
C LEU A 43 -3.48 3.70 6.61
N GLY A 44 -3.21 4.50 5.59
CA GLY A 44 -3.15 4.03 4.22
C GLY A 44 -1.87 3.24 3.97
N VAL A 45 -1.99 2.05 3.40
CA VAL A 45 -0.87 1.21 2.98
C VAL A 45 -0.96 1.01 1.48
N THR A 46 0.09 1.45 0.80
CA THR A 46 0.24 1.24 -0.63
C THR A 46 1.66 0.83 -0.97
N GLY A 47 1.91 0.41 -2.19
CA GLY A 47 3.22 -0.07 -2.59
C GLY A 47 3.40 -0.08 -4.10
N LEU A 48 4.64 0.13 -4.50
CA LEU A 48 5.10 0.06 -5.89
C LEU A 48 5.71 -1.32 -6.16
N ALA A 49 5.50 -1.89 -7.34
CA ALA A 49 6.23 -3.08 -7.82
C ALA A 49 6.33 -4.25 -6.82
N ARG A 50 5.19 -4.84 -6.39
CA ARG A 50 5.16 -6.00 -5.46
C ARG A 50 5.96 -5.76 -4.15
N ALA A 51 5.96 -4.55 -3.61
CA ALA A 51 6.71 -4.19 -2.40
C ALA A 51 6.23 -4.84 -1.08
N GLY A 52 5.39 -5.87 -1.09
CA GLY A 52 5.06 -6.65 0.10
C GLY A 52 4.06 -6.00 1.06
N LYS A 53 3.01 -5.32 0.54
CA LYS A 53 1.91 -4.74 1.34
C LYS A 53 1.30 -5.72 2.33
N THR A 54 0.88 -6.89 1.84
CA THR A 54 0.28 -7.95 2.63
C THR A 54 1.20 -8.38 3.78
N VAL A 55 2.49 -8.57 3.51
CA VAL A 55 3.50 -8.94 4.52
C VAL A 55 3.69 -7.82 5.55
N PHE A 56 3.76 -6.57 5.09
CA PHE A 56 3.88 -5.40 5.97
C PHE A 56 2.72 -5.30 6.96
N ILE A 57 1.48 -5.34 6.46
CA ILE A 57 0.28 -5.22 7.29
C ILE A 57 0.22 -6.36 8.31
N THR A 58 0.40 -7.59 7.83
CA THR A 58 0.36 -8.80 8.67
C THR A 58 1.41 -8.73 9.77
N SER A 59 2.66 -8.43 9.43
CA SER A 59 3.73 -8.33 10.42
C SER A 59 3.55 -7.16 11.38
N LEU A 60 3.03 -6.01 10.91
CA LEU A 60 2.78 -4.84 11.76
C LEU A 60 1.72 -5.17 12.80
N VAL A 61 0.59 -5.73 12.38
CA VAL A 61 -0.52 -6.11 13.26
C VAL A 61 -0.05 -7.18 14.26
N ALA A 62 0.62 -8.23 13.79
CA ALA A 62 1.12 -9.29 14.65
C ALA A 62 2.13 -8.76 15.69
N ASN A 63 3.06 -7.88 15.30
CA ASN A 63 4.00 -7.27 16.26
C ASN A 63 3.35 -6.22 17.16
N LEU A 64 2.28 -5.56 16.74
CA LEU A 64 1.50 -4.69 17.61
C LEU A 64 0.67 -5.47 18.61
N MET A 65 0.26 -6.71 18.32
CA MET A 65 -0.40 -7.61 19.28
C MET A 65 0.61 -8.27 20.23
N ASP A 66 1.68 -8.84 19.68
CA ASP A 66 2.76 -9.53 20.39
C ASP A 66 4.06 -8.70 20.38
N ARG A 67 4.10 -7.71 21.28
CA ARG A 67 5.00 -6.54 21.23
C ARG A 67 6.44 -6.77 21.67
N GLY A 68 6.86 -7.99 22.01
CA GLY A 68 8.21 -8.21 22.55
C GLY A 68 9.36 -7.94 21.56
N ARG A 69 9.07 -7.70 20.27
CA ARG A 69 10.02 -7.20 19.26
C ARG A 69 9.80 -5.74 18.86
N MET A 70 9.08 -4.95 19.67
CA MET A 70 8.78 -3.54 19.35
C MET A 70 9.50 -2.49 20.23
N PRO A 71 10.80 -2.64 20.58
CA PRO A 71 11.48 -1.68 21.47
C PRO A 71 11.66 -0.29 20.85
N GLY A 72 11.63 -0.16 19.52
CA GLY A 72 11.67 1.14 18.84
C GLY A 72 10.36 1.93 18.87
N LEU A 73 9.26 1.32 19.33
CA LEU A 73 7.97 1.99 19.56
C LEU A 73 7.91 2.39 21.04
N ALA A 74 7.95 3.70 21.34
CA ALA A 74 8.08 4.18 22.72
C ALA A 74 6.98 3.64 23.65
N ALA A 75 5.73 3.61 23.16
CA ALA A 75 4.59 3.08 23.91
C ALA A 75 4.72 1.58 24.23
N ALA A 76 5.35 0.79 23.36
CA ALA A 76 5.58 -0.62 23.62
C ALA A 76 6.76 -0.81 24.58
N ALA A 77 7.88 -0.09 24.35
CA ALA A 77 9.07 -0.15 25.20
C ALA A 77 8.80 0.23 26.66
N GLU A 78 7.91 1.20 26.87
CA GLU A 78 7.50 1.68 28.19
C GLU A 78 6.35 0.86 28.81
N GLY A 79 5.87 -0.20 28.14
CA GLY A 79 4.78 -1.04 28.63
C GLY A 79 3.41 -0.35 28.66
N ARG A 80 3.23 0.76 27.93
CA ARG A 80 1.99 1.55 27.94
C ARG A 80 0.89 0.97 27.07
N ILE A 81 1.23 0.14 26.09
CA ILE A 81 0.24 -0.63 25.34
C ILE A 81 -0.20 -1.82 26.20
N VAL A 82 -1.28 -1.63 26.95
CA VAL A 82 -1.83 -2.61 27.91
C VAL A 82 -2.37 -3.84 27.18
N SER A 83 -3.10 -3.62 26.09
CA SER A 83 -3.64 -4.70 25.26
C SER A 83 -3.82 -4.24 23.82
N ALA A 84 -3.81 -5.19 22.87
CA ALA A 84 -4.25 -4.94 21.50
C ALA A 84 -5.07 -6.12 21.00
N TRP A 85 -6.13 -5.83 20.25
CA TRP A 85 -7.04 -6.84 19.72
C TRP A 85 -7.67 -6.37 18.41
N LEU A 86 -8.03 -7.34 17.56
CA LEU A 86 -8.80 -7.04 16.36
C LEU A 86 -10.25 -6.74 16.71
N GLN A 87 -10.81 -5.76 16.03
CA GLN A 87 -12.21 -5.37 16.16
C GLN A 87 -12.86 -5.39 14.76
N PRO A 88 -14.19 -5.56 14.65
CA PRO A 88 -14.87 -5.32 13.39
C PRO A 88 -14.51 -3.95 12.82
N GLN A 89 -14.27 -3.91 11.52
CA GLN A 89 -13.96 -2.68 10.79
C GLN A 89 -15.19 -1.78 10.70
N PRO A 90 -15.02 -0.47 10.51
CA PRO A 90 -16.13 0.48 10.48
C PRO A 90 -16.92 0.50 9.16
N ASP A 91 -16.34 0.02 8.06
CA ASP A 91 -16.93 0.08 6.72
C ASP A 91 -17.29 -1.31 6.21
N ASP A 92 -18.59 -1.63 6.22
CA ASP A 92 -19.12 -2.93 5.76
C ASP A 92 -19.11 -3.09 4.22
N THR A 93 -18.77 -2.03 3.48
CA THR A 93 -18.71 -2.07 2.00
C THR A 93 -17.32 -2.41 1.47
N VAL A 94 -16.31 -2.43 2.34
CA VAL A 94 -14.93 -2.76 2.00
C VAL A 94 -14.61 -4.19 2.48
N PRO A 95 -13.98 -5.04 1.66
CA PRO A 95 -13.54 -6.35 2.11
C PRO A 95 -12.60 -6.29 3.32
N ARG A 96 -12.75 -7.22 4.26
CA ARG A 96 -11.83 -7.33 5.40
C ARG A 96 -10.49 -7.91 4.96
N PHE A 97 -9.39 -7.33 5.44
CA PHE A 97 -8.06 -7.90 5.27
C PHE A 97 -7.98 -9.27 5.97
N ALA A 98 -7.59 -10.32 5.23
CA ALA A 98 -7.52 -11.71 5.70
C ALA A 98 -6.29 -11.96 6.61
N PHE A 99 -6.21 -11.24 7.72
CA PHE A 99 -5.07 -11.24 8.63
C PHE A 99 -4.67 -12.64 9.09
N GLU A 100 -5.64 -13.45 9.52
CA GLU A 100 -5.40 -14.78 10.08
C GLU A 100 -4.78 -15.72 9.03
N ASP A 101 -5.31 -15.70 7.81
CA ASP A 101 -4.83 -16.53 6.70
C ASP A 101 -3.42 -16.11 6.29
N HIS A 102 -3.17 -14.81 6.15
CA HIS A 102 -1.84 -14.29 5.81
C HIS A 102 -0.81 -14.56 6.91
N LEU A 103 -1.20 -14.43 8.18
CA LEU A 103 -0.33 -14.77 9.29
C LEU A 103 -0.03 -16.28 9.30
N GLY A 104 -1.03 -17.12 9.02
CA GLY A 104 -0.88 -18.56 8.84
C GLY A 104 0.10 -18.91 7.72
N ALA A 105 -0.03 -18.27 6.55
CA ALA A 105 0.90 -18.46 5.43
C ALA A 105 2.35 -18.14 5.80
N LEU A 106 2.58 -17.05 6.54
CA LEU A 106 3.93 -16.60 6.90
C LEU A 106 4.59 -17.39 8.03
N THR A 107 3.82 -18.04 8.89
CA THR A 107 4.33 -18.61 10.15
C THR A 107 3.86 -20.03 10.43
N GLY A 108 3.12 -20.64 9.50
CA GLY A 108 2.65 -22.02 9.58
C GLY A 108 3.78 -23.05 9.46
N ALA A 109 3.41 -24.33 9.41
CA ALA A 109 4.37 -25.43 9.29
C ALA A 109 5.16 -25.39 7.97
N GLU A 110 4.51 -24.93 6.89
CA GLU A 110 5.11 -24.70 5.57
C GLU A 110 4.97 -23.22 5.18
N PRO A 111 5.88 -22.36 5.68
CA PRO A 111 5.80 -20.93 5.42
C PRO A 111 5.98 -20.61 3.93
N HIS A 112 5.10 -19.76 3.42
CA HIS A 112 5.12 -19.25 2.06
C HIS A 112 4.65 -17.78 2.04
N TRP A 113 5.01 -17.05 0.98
CA TRP A 113 4.56 -15.68 0.81
C TRP A 113 3.06 -15.66 0.48
N PRO A 114 2.24 -14.85 1.17
CA PRO A 114 0.83 -14.73 0.85
C PRO A 114 0.64 -14.07 -0.52
N GLU A 115 -0.46 -14.42 -1.19
CA GLU A 115 -0.80 -13.86 -2.49
C GLU A 115 -0.94 -12.32 -2.44
N PRO A 116 -0.48 -11.61 -3.48
CA PRO A 116 -0.67 -10.17 -3.57
C PRO A 116 -2.15 -9.77 -3.58
N THR A 117 -2.50 -8.74 -2.82
CA THR A 117 -3.85 -8.15 -2.85
C THR A 117 -4.08 -7.36 -4.14
N SER A 118 -5.21 -7.61 -4.80
CA SER A 118 -5.62 -6.94 -6.04
C SER A 118 -6.79 -5.96 -5.90
N SER A 119 -7.39 -5.92 -4.71
CA SER A 119 -8.50 -5.03 -4.34
C SER A 119 -8.16 -4.23 -3.08
N ILE A 120 -9.04 -3.28 -2.75
CA ILE A 120 -8.97 -2.58 -1.46
C ILE A 120 -9.42 -3.52 -0.33
N SER A 121 -8.76 -3.45 0.83
CA SER A 121 -9.23 -4.10 2.05
C SER A 121 -8.93 -3.27 3.30
N GLU A 122 -9.67 -3.52 4.37
CA GLU A 122 -9.53 -2.79 5.64
C GLU A 122 -9.38 -3.76 6.84
N LEU A 123 -8.69 -3.29 7.88
CA LEU A 123 -8.57 -3.96 9.18
C LEU A 123 -8.59 -2.93 10.29
N ARG A 124 -9.32 -3.20 11.38
CA ARG A 124 -9.23 -2.42 12.62
C ARG A 124 -8.47 -3.17 13.71
N LEU A 125 -7.42 -2.54 14.21
CA LEU A 125 -6.72 -2.95 15.42
C LEU A 125 -6.99 -1.93 16.53
N SER A 126 -7.47 -2.38 17.67
CA SER A 126 -7.71 -1.54 18.84
C SER A 126 -6.58 -1.71 19.84
N LEU A 127 -6.08 -0.59 20.37
CA LEU A 127 -4.97 -0.52 21.31
C LEU A 127 -5.45 0.14 22.60
N ARG A 128 -5.38 -0.56 23.73
CA ARG A 128 -5.61 0.06 25.04
C ARG A 128 -4.30 0.63 25.56
N ILE A 129 -4.26 1.96 25.72
CA ILE A 129 -3.06 2.73 26.00
C ILE A 129 -3.16 3.37 27.38
N GLN A 130 -2.13 3.20 28.20
CA GLN A 130 -1.92 4.00 29.40
C GLN A 130 -1.34 5.37 29.01
N PRO A 131 -2.03 6.49 29.32
CA PRO A 131 -1.55 7.84 28.99
C PRO A 131 -0.25 8.21 29.72
N GLN A 132 0.54 9.12 29.15
CA GLN A 132 1.68 9.76 29.82
C GLN A 132 1.30 11.08 30.53
N GLY A 133 2.13 11.51 31.49
CA GLY A 133 2.08 12.86 32.10
C GLY A 133 1.73 12.87 33.59
N MET A 134 1.89 14.04 34.25
CA MET A 134 1.69 14.19 35.70
C MET A 134 0.28 13.82 36.20
N PHE A 135 -0.72 13.84 35.31
CA PHE A 135 -2.11 13.50 35.63
C PHE A 135 -2.52 12.09 35.15
N SER A 136 -1.60 11.30 34.56
CA SER A 136 -1.95 9.98 34.04
C SER A 136 -2.32 8.97 35.11
N ALA A 137 -1.93 9.21 36.37
CA ALA A 137 -2.38 8.41 37.51
C ALA A 137 -3.89 8.57 37.81
N PHE A 138 -4.50 9.68 37.37
CA PHE A 138 -5.93 9.96 37.55
C PHE A 138 -6.77 9.65 36.30
N SER A 139 -6.12 9.47 35.15
CA SER A 139 -6.74 9.11 33.87
C SER A 139 -6.62 7.60 33.65
N GLY A 140 -7.75 6.90 33.51
CA GLY A 140 -7.75 5.49 33.12
C GLY A 140 -7.12 5.26 31.73
N PRO A 141 -6.82 4.00 31.38
CA PRO A 141 -6.42 3.64 30.01
C PRO A 141 -7.47 4.06 28.99
N ARG A 142 -7.03 4.52 27.82
CA ARG A 142 -7.92 4.87 26.69
C ARG A 142 -7.70 3.93 25.52
N THR A 143 -8.74 3.68 24.74
CA THR A 143 -8.62 2.94 23.49
C THR A 143 -8.21 3.89 22.35
N VAL A 144 -7.33 3.43 21.49
CA VAL A 144 -6.98 4.07 20.22
C VAL A 144 -7.21 3.05 19.11
N HIS A 145 -7.97 3.41 18.09
CA HIS A 145 -8.19 2.54 16.93
C HIS A 145 -7.17 2.85 15.83
N LEU A 146 -6.57 1.81 15.28
CA LEU A 146 -5.76 1.86 14.07
C LEU A 146 -6.52 1.15 12.96
N ASP A 147 -7.09 1.93 12.04
CA ASP A 147 -7.71 1.44 10.81
C ASP A 147 -6.64 1.38 9.73
N ILE A 148 -6.33 0.19 9.23
CA ILE A 148 -5.33 -0.04 8.19
C ILE A 148 -6.06 -0.32 6.88
N ILE A 149 -5.85 0.54 5.88
CA ILE A 149 -6.48 0.43 4.57
C ILE A 149 -5.41 0.02 3.56
N ASP A 150 -5.51 -1.20 3.04
CA ASP A 150 -4.67 -1.72 1.96
C ASP A 150 -5.29 -1.36 0.61
N TYR A 151 -4.55 -0.71 -0.28
CA TYR A 151 -5.03 -0.45 -1.63
C TYR A 151 -3.90 -0.44 -2.69
N PRO A 152 -4.21 -0.78 -3.96
CA PRO A 152 -3.22 -0.78 -5.04
C PRO A 152 -2.64 0.61 -5.31
N GLY A 153 -1.31 0.71 -5.46
CA GLY A 153 -0.64 1.99 -5.74
C GLY A 153 -0.98 2.55 -7.12
N GLU A 154 -1.29 1.67 -8.07
CA GLU A 154 -1.74 1.99 -9.42
C GLU A 154 -2.99 2.88 -9.41
N TRP A 155 -3.82 2.77 -8.37
CA TRP A 155 -5.03 3.59 -8.26
C TRP A 155 -4.75 5.06 -7.95
N LEU A 156 -3.55 5.39 -7.46
CA LEU A 156 -3.13 6.79 -7.27
C LEU A 156 -2.79 7.47 -8.60
N LEU A 157 -2.36 6.71 -9.61
CA LEU A 157 -2.05 7.23 -10.94
C LEU A 157 -3.28 7.85 -11.61
N ASP A 158 -4.46 7.30 -11.31
CA ASP A 158 -5.71 7.81 -11.87
C ASP A 158 -6.12 9.18 -11.34
N LEU A 159 -5.47 9.70 -10.29
CA LEU A 159 -5.77 11.04 -9.78
C LEU A 159 -5.43 12.11 -10.80
N GLU A 160 -4.39 11.90 -11.61
CA GLU A 160 -4.04 12.82 -12.70
C GLU A 160 -5.13 12.91 -13.77
N LEU A 161 -5.96 11.86 -13.93
CA LEU A 161 -7.04 11.86 -14.90
C LEU A 161 -8.14 12.84 -14.54
N LEU A 162 -8.28 13.21 -13.27
CA LEU A 162 -9.35 14.09 -12.81
C LEU A 162 -9.21 15.51 -13.37
N ASP A 163 -7.97 15.96 -13.59
CA ASP A 163 -7.65 17.28 -14.14
C ASP A 163 -7.28 17.24 -15.64
N ARG A 164 -7.24 16.05 -16.25
CA ARG A 164 -7.00 15.88 -17.69
C ARG A 164 -8.30 15.72 -18.48
N SER A 165 -8.35 16.33 -19.65
CA SER A 165 -9.39 16.04 -20.65
C SER A 165 -9.09 14.71 -21.33
N TYR A 166 -10.12 14.07 -21.89
CA TYR A 166 -9.96 12.84 -22.67
C TYR A 166 -8.97 13.00 -23.83
N ASP A 167 -8.97 14.16 -24.49
CA ASP A 167 -8.10 14.44 -25.63
C ASP A 167 -6.63 14.55 -25.18
N ALA A 168 -6.35 15.32 -24.13
CA ALA A 168 -5.00 15.47 -23.59
C ALA A 168 -4.44 14.16 -23.03
N TRP A 169 -5.30 13.37 -22.36
CA TRP A 169 -4.93 12.03 -21.91
C TRP A 169 -4.64 11.10 -23.09
N SER A 170 -5.52 11.07 -24.09
CA SER A 170 -5.36 10.20 -25.26
C SER A 170 -4.09 10.52 -26.05
N GLU A 171 -3.80 11.80 -26.28
CA GLU A 171 -2.58 12.24 -26.96
C GLU A 171 -1.33 11.78 -26.22
N ALA A 172 -1.25 12.02 -24.91
CA ALA A 172 -0.10 11.64 -24.09
C ALA A 172 0.11 10.11 -24.08
N VAL A 173 -0.96 9.34 -23.88
CA VAL A 173 -0.87 7.87 -23.86
C VAL A 173 -0.48 7.31 -25.22
N LEU A 174 -1.05 7.83 -26.32
CA LEU A 174 -0.70 7.36 -27.66
C LEU A 174 0.74 7.74 -28.04
N ALA A 175 1.23 8.90 -27.62
CA ALA A 175 2.63 9.28 -27.80
C ALA A 175 3.57 8.25 -27.14
N LEU A 176 3.27 7.86 -25.90
CA LEU A 176 4.03 6.81 -25.19
C LEU A 176 3.87 5.43 -25.83
N ALA A 177 2.66 5.05 -26.23
CA ALA A 177 2.40 3.75 -26.83
C ALA A 177 3.21 3.57 -28.13
N ARG A 178 3.34 4.62 -28.94
CA ARG A 178 4.13 4.60 -30.18
C ARG A 178 5.62 4.38 -29.99
N THR A 179 6.16 4.62 -28.78
CA THR A 179 7.58 4.35 -28.48
C THR A 179 7.80 2.97 -27.86
N ARG A 180 6.77 2.12 -27.75
CA ARG A 180 6.79 0.86 -27.01
C ARG A 180 6.44 -0.31 -27.89
N THR A 181 7.28 -1.34 -27.85
CA THR A 181 7.04 -2.59 -28.57
C THR A 181 5.80 -3.32 -28.03
N GLU A 182 5.52 -3.19 -26.74
CA GLU A 182 4.38 -3.79 -26.05
C GLU A 182 3.02 -3.28 -26.56
N ALA A 183 2.98 -2.11 -27.19
CA ALA A 183 1.74 -1.50 -27.69
C ALA A 183 1.37 -1.95 -29.10
N SER A 184 2.21 -2.75 -29.77
CA SER A 184 2.08 -3.07 -31.20
C SER A 184 0.71 -3.63 -31.58
N GLU A 185 0.20 -4.61 -30.84
CA GLU A 185 -1.14 -5.19 -31.08
C GLU A 185 -2.26 -4.15 -30.88
N PHE A 186 -2.15 -3.33 -29.84
CA PHE A 186 -3.13 -2.29 -29.55
C PHE A 186 -3.16 -1.20 -30.63
N LEU A 187 -1.98 -0.73 -31.06
CA LEU A 187 -1.87 0.27 -32.11
C LEU A 187 -2.40 -0.26 -33.44
N ALA A 188 -2.08 -1.50 -33.81
CA ALA A 188 -2.62 -2.13 -35.01
C ALA A 188 -4.16 -2.24 -34.98
N ALA A 189 -4.72 -2.64 -33.85
CA ALA A 189 -6.18 -2.71 -33.67
C ALA A 189 -6.84 -1.31 -33.72
N LEU A 190 -6.18 -0.31 -33.15
CA LEU A 190 -6.64 1.08 -33.16
C LEU A 190 -6.62 1.66 -34.58
N ASP A 191 -5.53 1.46 -35.32
CA ASP A 191 -5.36 1.96 -36.70
C ASP A 191 -6.34 1.30 -37.67
N ALA A 192 -6.73 0.05 -37.41
CA ALA A 192 -7.76 -0.66 -38.17
C ALA A 192 -9.20 -0.20 -37.85
N THR A 193 -9.39 0.63 -36.82
CA THR A 193 -10.72 1.06 -36.36
C THR A 193 -11.03 2.50 -36.79
N ASP A 194 -12.16 2.70 -37.46
CA ASP A 194 -12.69 4.05 -37.70
C ASP A 194 -13.33 4.62 -36.42
N ALA A 195 -12.65 5.58 -35.79
CA ALA A 195 -13.11 6.24 -34.57
C ALA A 195 -14.42 7.05 -34.77
N ALA A 196 -14.74 7.45 -36.00
CA ALA A 196 -15.96 8.17 -36.35
C ALA A 196 -17.15 7.23 -36.66
N ALA A 197 -16.89 5.94 -36.88
CA ALA A 197 -17.92 4.95 -37.13
C ALA A 197 -18.91 4.84 -35.96
N ARG A 198 -20.10 4.33 -36.26
CA ARG A 198 -21.14 4.06 -35.26
C ARG A 198 -20.58 3.14 -34.18
N PHE A 199 -20.85 3.48 -32.93
CA PHE A 199 -20.46 2.66 -31.79
C PHE A 199 -21.09 1.27 -31.85
N GLU A 200 -20.24 0.26 -31.68
CA GLU A 200 -20.60 -1.14 -31.49
C GLU A 200 -19.85 -1.70 -30.28
N GLU A 201 -20.58 -2.33 -29.35
CA GLU A 201 -20.01 -2.86 -28.11
C GLU A 201 -18.90 -3.90 -28.35
N PRO A 202 -19.01 -4.85 -29.30
CA PRO A 202 -17.94 -5.83 -29.55
C PRO A 202 -16.61 -5.18 -29.94
N THR A 203 -16.65 -4.14 -30.78
CA THR A 203 -15.46 -3.37 -31.21
C THR A 203 -14.82 -2.66 -30.03
N ALA A 204 -15.62 -2.00 -29.19
CA ALA A 204 -15.13 -1.33 -27.99
C ALA A 204 -14.48 -2.29 -26.98
N GLN A 205 -15.09 -3.45 -26.77
CA GLN A 205 -14.55 -4.48 -25.88
C GLN A 205 -13.27 -5.10 -26.43
N ALA A 206 -13.18 -5.34 -27.75
CA ALA A 206 -11.97 -5.84 -28.38
C ALA A 206 -10.80 -4.87 -28.22
N LEU A 207 -11.04 -3.57 -28.49
CA LEU A 207 -10.05 -2.52 -28.26
C LEU A 207 -9.63 -2.42 -26.79
N ALA A 208 -10.60 -2.42 -25.86
CA ALA A 208 -10.30 -2.33 -24.43
C ALA A 208 -9.49 -3.53 -23.93
N ARG A 209 -9.77 -4.75 -24.40
CA ARG A 209 -8.96 -5.95 -24.09
C ARG A 209 -7.54 -5.81 -24.61
N SER A 210 -7.37 -5.38 -25.86
CA SER A 210 -6.05 -5.17 -26.46
C SER A 210 -5.25 -4.10 -25.73
N TYR A 211 -5.88 -2.98 -25.40
CA TYR A 211 -5.28 -1.91 -24.61
C TYR A 211 -4.88 -2.37 -23.19
N THR A 212 -5.75 -3.13 -22.52
CA THR A 212 -5.44 -3.71 -21.20
C THR A 212 -4.28 -4.70 -21.29
N GLY A 213 -4.21 -5.49 -22.37
CA GLY A 213 -3.07 -6.36 -22.69
C GLY A 213 -1.77 -5.57 -22.79
N TYR A 214 -1.76 -4.48 -23.58
CA TYR A 214 -0.63 -3.56 -23.67
C TYR A 214 -0.21 -3.03 -22.28
N LEU A 215 -1.14 -2.53 -21.48
CA LEU A 215 -0.82 -2.00 -20.15
C LEU A 215 -0.18 -3.07 -19.25
N ARG A 216 -0.66 -4.32 -19.32
CA ARG A 216 -0.09 -5.45 -18.55
C ARG A 216 1.33 -5.76 -18.99
N SER A 217 1.56 -5.91 -20.29
CA SER A 217 2.89 -6.16 -20.84
C SER A 217 3.85 -5.00 -20.55
N ALA A 218 3.40 -3.75 -20.67
CA ALA A 218 4.21 -2.60 -20.29
C ALA A 218 4.57 -2.62 -18.79
N ARG A 219 3.62 -2.94 -17.91
CA ARG A 219 3.93 -3.09 -16.48
C ARG A 219 4.95 -4.20 -16.22
N GLU A 220 4.83 -5.33 -16.90
CA GLU A 220 5.77 -6.44 -16.80
C GLU A 220 7.18 -6.07 -17.32
N SER A 221 7.25 -5.22 -18.34
CA SER A 221 8.49 -4.62 -18.84
C SER A 221 9.04 -3.47 -17.96
N GLY A 222 8.38 -3.16 -16.84
CA GLY A 222 8.84 -2.20 -15.84
C GLY A 222 8.34 -0.76 -16.00
N TYR A 223 7.47 -0.47 -16.98
CA TYR A 223 6.92 0.88 -17.16
C TYR A 223 5.97 1.26 -16.01
N SER A 224 6.09 2.51 -15.54
CA SER A 224 5.31 3.05 -14.42
C SER A 224 4.07 3.86 -14.82
N ASP A 225 4.02 4.37 -16.05
CA ASP A 225 3.01 5.29 -16.59
C ASP A 225 1.86 4.55 -17.31
N CYS A 226 1.41 3.46 -16.70
CA CYS A 226 0.29 2.66 -17.20
C CYS A 226 -1.03 3.18 -16.62
N THR A 227 -1.67 4.11 -17.32
CA THR A 227 -3.02 4.61 -16.97
C THR A 227 -4.06 4.04 -17.94
N PRO A 228 -5.31 3.80 -17.50
CA PRO A 228 -5.82 3.94 -16.14
C PRO A 228 -5.42 2.78 -15.23
N GLY A 229 -5.11 3.06 -13.96
CA GLY A 229 -4.62 2.08 -12.99
C GLY A 229 -5.58 0.92 -12.71
N ARG A 230 -6.90 1.16 -12.70
CA ARG A 230 -7.89 0.09 -12.49
C ARG A 230 -7.99 -0.90 -13.66
N PHE A 231 -7.44 -0.60 -14.83
CA PHE A 231 -7.38 -1.60 -15.91
C PHE A 231 -6.42 -2.74 -15.56
N LEU A 232 -5.36 -2.42 -14.82
CA LEU A 232 -4.39 -3.39 -14.32
C LEU A 232 -4.87 -4.08 -13.04
N MET A 233 -5.59 -3.35 -12.20
CA MET A 233 -6.08 -3.80 -10.90
C MET A 233 -7.59 -3.50 -10.78
N PRO A 234 -8.46 -4.27 -11.45
CA PRO A 234 -9.89 -3.95 -11.53
C PRO A 234 -10.67 -4.21 -10.24
N GLY A 235 -10.19 -5.11 -9.38
CA GLY A 235 -10.91 -5.53 -8.18
C GLY A 235 -12.34 -5.95 -8.52
N GLU A 236 -13.32 -5.47 -7.73
CA GLU A 236 -14.76 -5.73 -7.93
C GLU A 236 -15.33 -5.17 -9.25
N MET A 237 -14.57 -4.38 -9.99
CA MET A 237 -15.00 -3.79 -11.27
C MET A 237 -14.64 -4.63 -12.49
N GLU A 238 -14.10 -5.84 -12.29
CA GLU A 238 -13.78 -6.73 -13.40
C GLU A 238 -15.03 -6.99 -14.28
N GLY A 239 -14.88 -6.82 -15.59
CA GLY A 239 -15.99 -6.91 -16.55
C GLY A 239 -16.93 -5.69 -16.58
N SER A 240 -16.71 -4.65 -15.77
CA SER A 240 -17.53 -3.44 -15.77
C SER A 240 -17.38 -2.65 -17.08
N PRO A 241 -18.48 -2.12 -17.67
CA PRO A 241 -18.42 -1.18 -18.78
C PRO A 241 -17.68 0.13 -18.49
N ALA A 242 -17.43 0.44 -17.21
CA ALA A 242 -16.60 1.59 -16.82
C ALA A 242 -15.11 1.37 -17.14
N LEU A 243 -14.68 0.12 -17.37
CA LEU A 243 -13.30 -0.25 -17.71
C LEU A 243 -13.16 -0.66 -19.19
N THR A 244 -14.06 -0.20 -20.06
CA THR A 244 -14.05 -0.55 -21.48
C THR A 244 -13.95 0.68 -22.37
N PHE A 245 -12.91 1.49 -22.10
CA PHE A 245 -12.50 2.61 -22.94
C PHE A 245 -11.01 2.57 -23.27
N VAL A 246 -10.61 3.24 -24.35
CA VAL A 246 -9.22 3.32 -24.82
C VAL A 246 -8.87 4.76 -25.24
N PRO A 247 -7.59 5.14 -25.29
CA PRO A 247 -7.22 6.41 -25.89
C PRO A 247 -7.53 6.38 -27.40
N MET A 248 -8.03 7.50 -27.93
CA MET A 248 -8.38 7.64 -29.34
C MET A 248 -7.63 8.81 -29.96
N PRO A 249 -7.25 8.75 -31.26
CA PRO A 249 -6.69 9.89 -31.97
C PRO A 249 -7.60 11.13 -31.87
N ALA A 250 -6.99 12.31 -31.98
CA ALA A 250 -7.73 13.56 -32.06
C ALA A 250 -8.73 13.49 -33.22
N GLY A 251 -10.00 13.78 -32.94
CA GLY A 251 -11.00 13.94 -33.98
C GLY A 251 -10.96 15.35 -34.55
N ASP A 252 -11.61 15.58 -35.68
CA ASP A 252 -11.79 16.90 -36.31
C ASP A 252 -12.67 17.90 -35.52
N GLY A 253 -12.85 17.67 -34.22
CA GLY A 253 -13.70 18.48 -33.34
C GLY A 253 -15.19 18.14 -33.39
N SER A 254 -15.64 17.24 -34.28
CA SER A 254 -17.07 17.00 -34.54
C SER A 254 -17.52 15.54 -34.42
N SER A 255 -16.91 14.74 -33.53
CA SER A 255 -17.26 13.32 -33.38
C SER A 255 -18.78 13.12 -33.30
N ALA A 256 -19.34 12.50 -34.34
CA ALA A 256 -20.78 12.39 -34.55
C ALA A 256 -21.46 11.77 -33.32
N ARG A 257 -22.71 12.16 -33.06
CA ARG A 257 -23.49 11.56 -31.97
C ARG A 257 -23.62 10.05 -32.21
N GLY A 258 -23.23 9.25 -31.22
CA GLY A 258 -23.23 7.78 -31.33
C GLY A 258 -21.99 7.20 -32.01
N SER A 259 -20.95 7.99 -32.29
CA SER A 259 -19.65 7.48 -32.74
C SER A 259 -18.90 6.75 -31.64
N LEU A 260 -18.02 5.83 -32.03
CA LEU A 260 -17.13 5.10 -31.14
C LEU A 260 -16.29 6.05 -30.27
N ARG A 261 -15.65 7.06 -30.86
CA ARG A 261 -14.84 8.05 -30.14
C ARG A 261 -15.64 8.79 -29.06
N ARG A 262 -16.87 9.20 -29.38
CA ARG A 262 -17.74 9.90 -28.42
C ARG A 262 -18.12 8.99 -27.25
N GLU A 263 -18.34 7.70 -27.50
CA GLU A 263 -18.61 6.73 -26.45
C GLU A 263 -17.38 6.47 -25.57
N MET A 264 -16.17 6.39 -26.15
CA MET A 264 -14.93 6.29 -25.38
C MET A 264 -14.72 7.48 -24.44
N HIS A 265 -14.92 8.71 -24.95
CA HIS A 265 -14.88 9.92 -24.14
C HIS A 265 -15.94 9.87 -23.02
N ARG A 266 -17.19 9.47 -23.32
CA ARG A 266 -18.23 9.33 -22.30
C ARG A 266 -17.85 8.33 -21.21
N ARG A 267 -17.28 7.18 -21.57
CA ARG A 267 -16.81 6.15 -20.63
C ARG A 267 -15.64 6.64 -19.78
N TYR A 268 -14.70 7.39 -20.35
CA TYR A 268 -13.62 8.05 -19.62
C TYR A 268 -14.14 9.03 -18.55
N GLU A 269 -15.10 9.90 -18.90
CA GLU A 269 -15.71 10.82 -17.92
C GLU A 269 -16.56 10.10 -16.88
N ALA A 270 -17.23 9.01 -17.26
CA ALA A 270 -17.92 8.14 -16.31
C ALA A 270 -16.94 7.47 -15.34
N TYR A 271 -15.78 7.01 -15.82
CA TYR A 271 -14.72 6.45 -14.99
C TYR A 271 -14.20 7.48 -13.97
N LYS A 272 -13.87 8.70 -14.42
CA LYS A 272 -13.46 9.80 -13.53
C LYS A 272 -14.50 10.08 -12.44
N SER A 273 -15.75 10.24 -12.82
CA SER A 273 -16.82 10.69 -11.92
C SER A 273 -17.40 9.59 -11.01
N ARG A 274 -17.39 8.32 -11.46
CA ARG A 274 -18.03 7.19 -10.76
C ARG A 274 -17.06 6.20 -10.15
N VAL A 275 -15.78 6.22 -10.53
CA VAL A 275 -14.76 5.29 -10.04
C VAL A 275 -13.69 6.03 -9.26
N VAL A 276 -12.97 6.93 -9.93
CA VAL A 276 -11.81 7.60 -9.34
C VAL A 276 -12.23 8.55 -8.22
N LYS A 277 -13.21 9.41 -8.49
CA LYS A 277 -13.68 10.42 -7.54
C LYS A 277 -14.32 9.83 -6.26
N PRO A 278 -15.23 8.85 -6.33
CA PRO A 278 -15.78 8.20 -5.13
C PRO A 278 -14.71 7.51 -4.29
N PHE A 279 -13.83 6.70 -4.91
CA PHE A 279 -12.74 6.02 -4.21
C PHE A 279 -11.89 7.01 -3.40
N PHE A 280 -11.50 8.11 -4.04
CA PHE A 280 -10.66 9.11 -3.38
C PHE A 280 -11.40 9.80 -2.24
N ARG A 281 -12.68 10.12 -2.41
CA ARG A 281 -13.51 10.77 -1.38
C ARG A 281 -13.74 9.87 -0.16
N GLU A 282 -13.98 8.58 -0.39
CA GLU A 282 -14.46 7.66 0.62
C GLU A 282 -13.31 7.03 1.41
N HIS A 283 -12.19 6.74 0.74
CA HIS A 283 -11.04 6.09 1.36
C HIS A 283 -9.88 7.06 1.56
N PHE A 284 -9.34 7.61 0.46
CA PHE A 284 -8.09 8.37 0.51
C PHE A 284 -8.21 9.66 1.32
N ALA A 285 -9.33 10.37 1.18
CA ALA A 285 -9.59 11.63 1.88
C ALA A 285 -9.60 11.51 3.40
N ARG A 286 -9.80 10.30 3.90
CA ARG A 286 -9.89 10.00 5.33
C ARG A 286 -8.59 9.45 5.89
N ILE A 287 -7.55 9.28 5.08
CA ILE A 287 -6.24 8.80 5.53
C ILE A 287 -5.57 9.88 6.39
N ASP A 288 -5.10 9.51 7.58
CA ASP A 288 -4.31 10.37 8.46
C ASP A 288 -2.82 10.15 8.22
N ARG A 289 -2.42 8.90 8.00
CA ARG A 289 -1.03 8.44 7.88
C ARG A 289 -0.88 7.61 6.62
N GLN A 290 0.22 7.77 5.89
CA GLN A 290 0.49 6.95 4.72
C GLN A 290 1.81 6.20 4.87
N VAL A 291 1.83 4.95 4.45
CA VAL A 291 3.07 4.24 4.12
C VAL A 291 3.07 3.85 2.64
N VAL A 292 4.19 4.10 1.97
CA VAL A 292 4.46 3.73 0.59
C VAL A 292 5.62 2.74 0.60
N LEU A 293 5.31 1.48 0.32
CA LEU A 293 6.32 0.42 0.27
C LEU A 293 7.01 0.41 -1.09
N VAL A 294 8.33 0.26 -1.08
CA VAL A 294 9.17 0.32 -2.27
C VAL A 294 10.10 -0.89 -2.32
N ASP A 295 10.10 -1.65 -3.42
CA ASP A 295 11.12 -2.67 -3.69
C ASP A 295 12.32 -2.04 -4.41
N LEU A 296 13.14 -1.33 -3.62
CA LEU A 296 14.29 -0.61 -4.16
C LEU A 296 15.37 -1.57 -4.70
N LEU A 297 15.58 -2.70 -4.03
CA LEU A 297 16.58 -3.68 -4.45
C LEU A 297 16.19 -4.33 -5.78
N GLY A 298 14.91 -4.66 -5.94
CA GLY A 298 14.37 -5.14 -7.22
C GLY A 298 14.53 -4.12 -8.35
N ALA A 299 14.27 -2.83 -8.08
CA ALA A 299 14.47 -1.78 -9.07
C ALA A 299 15.95 -1.60 -9.48
N ILE A 300 16.88 -1.64 -8.53
CA ILE A 300 18.33 -1.58 -8.80
C ILE A 300 18.75 -2.79 -9.65
N HIS A 301 18.29 -3.99 -9.30
CA HIS A 301 18.58 -5.22 -10.06
C HIS A 301 18.04 -5.16 -11.49
N ALA A 302 16.85 -4.61 -11.69
CA ALA A 302 16.22 -4.47 -13.01
C ALA A 302 16.89 -3.41 -13.90
N GLY A 303 17.69 -2.50 -13.34
CA GLY A 303 18.53 -1.56 -14.08
C GLY A 303 18.08 -0.10 -14.03
N PRO A 304 18.79 0.81 -14.74
CA PRO A 304 18.58 2.25 -14.62
C PRO A 304 17.17 2.71 -14.99
N ARG A 305 16.55 2.06 -15.99
CA ARG A 305 15.17 2.33 -16.40
C ARG A 305 14.18 2.13 -15.25
N ALA A 306 14.25 0.96 -14.58
CA ALA A 306 13.36 0.64 -13.48
C ALA A 306 13.54 1.61 -12.29
N MET A 307 14.77 2.08 -12.07
CA MET A 307 15.07 3.10 -11.06
C MET A 307 14.47 4.48 -11.41
N GLU A 308 14.54 4.91 -12.66
CA GLU A 308 13.90 6.15 -13.13
C GLU A 308 12.37 6.06 -13.05
N ASP A 309 11.80 4.92 -13.45
CA ASP A 309 10.36 4.65 -13.34
C ASP A 309 9.88 4.65 -11.88
N LEU A 310 10.66 4.05 -10.97
CA LEU A 310 10.40 4.15 -9.54
C LEU A 310 10.41 5.62 -9.06
N GLY A 311 11.38 6.42 -9.52
CA GLY A 311 11.46 7.85 -9.21
C GLY A 311 10.23 8.63 -9.67
N ARG A 312 9.72 8.36 -10.88
CA ARG A 312 8.48 8.98 -11.41
C ARG A 312 7.25 8.54 -10.64
N ALA A 313 7.13 7.26 -10.33
CA ALA A 313 6.01 6.74 -9.55
C ALA A 313 5.92 7.40 -8.17
N MET A 314 7.05 7.63 -7.50
CA MET A 314 7.07 8.36 -6.23
C MET A 314 6.68 9.83 -6.39
N ASP A 315 7.06 10.47 -7.49
CA ASP A 315 6.67 11.85 -7.82
C ASP A 315 5.15 11.97 -7.95
N ASN A 316 4.53 11.08 -8.72
CA ASN A 316 3.08 11.04 -8.91
C ASN A 316 2.35 10.81 -7.58
N ILE A 317 2.86 9.90 -6.73
CA ILE A 317 2.31 9.66 -5.39
C ILE A 317 2.42 10.91 -4.51
N LEU A 318 3.58 11.58 -4.47
CA LEU A 318 3.73 12.81 -3.69
C LEU A 318 2.84 13.95 -4.21
N GLY A 319 2.68 14.06 -5.54
CA GLY A 319 1.75 14.97 -6.20
C GLY A 319 0.31 14.76 -5.75
N ALA A 320 -0.13 13.50 -5.59
CA ALA A 320 -1.46 13.16 -5.10
C ALA A 320 -1.75 13.67 -3.67
N PHE A 321 -0.72 13.85 -2.84
CA PHE A 321 -0.85 14.39 -1.48
C PHE A 321 -0.67 15.91 -1.39
N ARG A 322 -0.46 16.61 -2.52
CA ARG A 322 -0.19 18.05 -2.52
C ARG A 322 -1.42 18.89 -2.14
N PRO A 323 -1.30 19.81 -1.17
CA PRO A 323 -2.32 20.83 -0.95
C PRO A 323 -2.39 21.80 -2.14
N GLY A 324 -3.57 21.93 -2.76
CA GLY A 324 -3.86 23.01 -3.71
C GLY A 324 -3.42 22.82 -5.17
N ALA A 325 -2.71 21.74 -5.54
CA ALA A 325 -2.51 21.39 -6.96
C ALA A 325 -3.86 21.10 -7.64
N ASN A 326 -4.73 20.40 -6.92
CA ASN A 326 -6.03 19.98 -7.41
C ASN A 326 -7.09 20.77 -6.64
N ALA A 327 -7.50 21.94 -7.15
CA ALA A 327 -8.48 22.82 -6.51
C ALA A 327 -9.80 22.10 -6.18
N TRP A 328 -10.14 21.06 -6.95
CA TRP A 328 -11.25 20.16 -6.68
C TRP A 328 -10.98 19.20 -5.49
N LEU A 329 -9.78 18.64 -5.37
CA LEU A 329 -9.36 17.76 -4.27
C LEU A 329 -9.40 18.52 -2.94
N ALA A 330 -8.90 19.76 -2.92
CA ALA A 330 -8.96 20.63 -1.74
C ALA A 330 -10.41 20.91 -1.28
N ARG A 331 -11.37 20.98 -2.22
CA ARG A 331 -12.81 21.10 -1.91
C ARG A 331 -13.43 19.79 -1.41
N LEU A 332 -12.87 18.64 -1.80
CA LEU A 332 -13.36 17.30 -1.45
C LEU A 332 -12.80 16.81 -0.11
N LEU A 333 -11.53 17.12 0.19
CA LEU A 333 -10.77 16.68 1.36
C LEU A 333 -11.11 17.45 2.65
N GLY A 334 -11.71 18.63 2.54
CA GLY A 334 -11.87 19.53 3.68
C GLY A 334 -10.52 19.96 4.29
N GLN A 335 -10.48 20.19 5.61
CA GLN A 335 -9.26 20.61 6.33
C GLN A 335 -8.37 19.45 6.82
N LYS A 336 -8.84 18.19 6.77
CA LYS A 336 -8.05 17.03 7.24
C LYS A 336 -7.02 16.66 6.17
N ARG A 337 -5.77 16.51 6.59
CA ARG A 337 -4.62 16.26 5.71
C ARG A 337 -3.82 15.11 6.27
N VAL A 338 -3.29 14.28 5.37
CA VAL A 338 -2.22 13.33 5.70
C VAL A 338 -1.05 14.15 6.25
N ASP A 339 -0.67 13.90 7.50
CA ASP A 339 0.35 14.69 8.19
C ASP A 339 1.70 13.95 8.25
N ARG A 340 1.72 12.63 8.03
CA ARG A 340 2.92 11.80 7.94
C ARG A 340 2.88 10.80 6.80
N ILE A 341 3.96 10.76 6.03
CA ILE A 341 4.16 9.84 4.92
C ILE A 341 5.50 9.12 5.11
N LEU A 342 5.45 7.80 5.27
CA LEU A 342 6.63 6.94 5.33
C LEU A 342 6.87 6.29 3.97
N PHE A 343 8.03 6.52 3.37
CA PHE A 343 8.51 5.73 2.25
C PHE A 343 9.42 4.65 2.81
N ALA A 344 9.03 3.38 2.63
CA ALA A 344 9.75 2.27 3.22
C ALA A 344 10.37 1.39 2.13
N ALA A 345 11.70 1.40 2.04
CA ALA A 345 12.43 0.47 1.19
C ALA A 345 12.37 -0.92 1.85
N THR A 346 11.62 -1.83 1.26
CA THR A 346 11.34 -3.15 1.83
C THR A 346 12.45 -4.16 1.53
N LYS A 347 12.37 -5.35 2.15
CA LYS A 347 13.34 -6.45 1.96
C LYS A 347 14.77 -6.07 2.36
N ALA A 348 14.93 -5.19 3.35
CA ALA A 348 16.24 -4.80 3.85
C ALA A 348 17.05 -6.00 4.37
N ASP A 349 16.39 -7.08 4.79
CA ASP A 349 17.05 -8.32 5.19
C ASP A 349 17.76 -9.05 4.03
N HIS A 350 17.52 -8.67 2.77
CA HIS A 350 18.26 -9.23 1.63
C HIS A 350 19.67 -8.66 1.49
N ILE A 351 20.06 -7.70 2.34
CA ILE A 351 21.41 -7.13 2.42
C ILE A 351 21.89 -7.15 3.88
N HIS A 352 23.20 -7.12 4.08
CA HIS A 352 23.78 -7.00 5.41
C HIS A 352 23.52 -5.61 6.01
N HIS A 353 23.39 -5.50 7.35
CA HIS A 353 23.04 -4.24 8.00
C HIS A 353 23.97 -3.06 7.70
N SER A 354 25.24 -3.33 7.37
CA SER A 354 26.21 -2.33 6.95
C SER A 354 25.74 -1.52 5.73
N GLN A 355 24.83 -2.08 4.92
CA GLN A 355 24.30 -1.44 3.71
C GLN A 355 22.93 -0.77 3.90
N HIS A 356 22.24 -0.98 5.03
CA HIS A 356 20.91 -0.39 5.30
C HIS A 356 20.88 1.15 5.23
N GLY A 357 21.96 1.79 5.70
CA GLY A 357 22.10 3.24 5.64
C GLY A 357 22.17 3.74 4.20
N ARG A 358 22.92 3.04 3.33
CA ARG A 358 23.05 3.35 1.90
C ARG A 358 21.72 3.15 1.16
N MET A 359 21.01 2.06 1.45
CA MET A 359 19.66 1.83 0.92
C MET A 359 18.69 2.96 1.29
N THR A 360 18.73 3.43 2.55
CA THR A 360 17.93 4.56 3.00
C THR A 360 18.33 5.86 2.27
N ALA A 361 19.62 6.14 2.15
CA ALA A 361 20.14 7.32 1.46
C ALA A 361 19.76 7.36 -0.03
N ILE A 362 19.74 6.21 -0.72
CA ILE A 362 19.28 6.10 -2.11
C ILE A 362 17.80 6.46 -2.22
N LEU A 363 16.95 5.92 -1.34
CA LEU A 363 15.53 6.26 -1.31
C LEU A 363 15.32 7.76 -1.00
N GLU A 364 16.07 8.33 -0.06
CA GLU A 364 16.03 9.76 0.24
C GLU A 364 16.44 10.63 -0.94
N ALA A 365 17.46 10.21 -1.70
CA ALA A 365 17.89 10.90 -2.90
C ALA A 365 16.79 10.93 -3.95
N LEU A 366 16.12 9.79 -4.22
CA LEU A 366 14.98 9.74 -5.13
C LEU A 366 13.81 10.64 -4.64
N LEU A 367 13.53 10.65 -3.33
CA LEU A 367 12.47 11.47 -2.76
C LEU A 367 12.77 12.97 -2.81
N ARG A 368 14.02 13.36 -2.59
CA ARG A 368 14.44 14.77 -2.69
C ARG A 368 14.11 15.31 -4.08
N GLN A 369 14.41 14.53 -5.11
CA GLN A 369 14.13 14.89 -6.51
C GLN A 369 12.64 15.07 -6.76
N ALA A 370 11.81 14.15 -6.27
CA ALA A 370 10.36 14.28 -6.37
C ALA A 370 9.83 15.50 -5.61
N ARG A 371 10.37 15.77 -4.41
CA ARG A 371 9.98 16.94 -3.60
C ARG A 371 10.37 18.27 -4.26
N ASP A 372 11.58 18.36 -4.82
CA ASP A 372 12.09 19.55 -5.51
C ASP A 372 11.24 19.88 -6.76
N ARG A 373 10.68 18.86 -7.42
CA ARG A 373 9.76 19.04 -8.56
C ARG A 373 8.32 19.36 -8.14
N ALA A 374 7.88 18.85 -6.98
CA ALA A 374 6.49 18.90 -6.56
C ALA A 374 6.09 20.13 -5.71
N ASP A 375 7.04 20.94 -5.21
CA ASP A 375 6.80 22.04 -4.25
C ASP A 375 5.96 21.58 -3.02
N PHE A 376 6.37 20.45 -2.42
CA PHE A 376 5.61 19.80 -1.35
C PHE A 376 5.89 20.42 0.03
N ALA A 377 4.91 21.13 0.61
CA ALA A 377 5.05 21.87 1.88
C ALA A 377 4.17 21.36 3.06
N GLY A 378 3.51 20.21 2.94
CA GLY A 378 2.40 19.84 3.85
C GLY A 378 2.68 18.77 4.93
N ALA A 379 3.25 17.63 4.56
CA ALA A 379 3.37 16.46 5.44
C ALA A 379 4.82 16.20 5.88
N LYS A 380 5.01 15.64 7.08
CA LYS A 380 6.31 15.11 7.50
C LYS A 380 6.59 13.84 6.71
N THR A 381 7.61 13.87 5.85
CA THR A 381 8.04 12.71 5.07
C THR A 381 9.27 12.07 5.69
N ARG A 382 9.35 10.74 5.72
CA ARG A 382 10.54 10.00 6.14
C ARG A 382 10.81 8.84 5.18
N ALA A 383 12.08 8.54 4.91
CA ALA A 383 12.51 7.34 4.24
C ALA A 383 13.12 6.36 5.24
N MET A 384 12.86 5.06 5.10
CA MET A 384 13.47 4.03 5.94
C MET A 384 13.68 2.73 5.17
N ALA A 385 14.84 2.10 5.30
CA ALA A 385 15.00 0.69 4.94
C ALA A 385 14.36 -0.20 6.03
N ILE A 386 13.45 -1.09 5.67
CA ILE A 386 12.76 -2.01 6.60
C ILE A 386 12.71 -3.44 6.04
N ALA A 387 12.51 -4.40 6.92
CA ALA A 387 12.04 -5.74 6.56
C ALA A 387 10.85 -6.07 7.45
N ALA A 388 9.65 -6.12 6.87
CA ALA A 388 8.44 -6.44 7.63
C ALA A 388 8.48 -7.85 8.21
N LEU A 389 9.06 -8.79 7.46
CA LEU A 389 9.38 -10.13 7.92
C LEU A 389 10.82 -10.42 7.52
N ARG A 390 11.65 -10.81 8.48
CA ARG A 390 13.03 -11.22 8.25
C ARG A 390 13.07 -12.68 7.79
N ALA A 391 13.51 -12.90 6.55
CA ALA A 391 13.67 -14.23 5.94
C ALA A 391 15.14 -14.72 5.94
N THR A 392 16.09 -13.84 6.22
CA THR A 392 17.52 -14.13 6.19
C THR A 392 18.20 -13.95 7.54
N VAL A 393 19.41 -14.49 7.67
CA VAL A 393 20.36 -14.17 8.74
C VAL A 393 21.63 -13.54 8.16
N GLU A 394 22.27 -12.69 8.94
CA GLU A 394 23.51 -12.03 8.52
C GLU A 394 24.71 -12.96 8.74
N GLU A 395 25.67 -12.91 7.83
CA GLU A 395 26.87 -13.73 7.90
C GLU A 395 28.06 -13.00 7.26
N THR A 396 29.22 -13.00 7.90
CA THR A 396 30.46 -12.43 7.32
C THR A 396 31.43 -13.57 7.03
N ARG A 397 31.96 -13.63 5.80
CA ARG A 397 32.91 -14.68 5.37
C ARG A 397 34.14 -14.09 4.72
N VAL A 398 35.29 -14.73 4.94
CA VAL A 398 36.51 -14.42 4.20
C VAL A 398 36.52 -15.19 2.88
N VAL A 399 36.49 -14.48 1.76
CA VAL A 399 36.54 -15.02 0.39
C VAL A 399 37.70 -14.36 -0.33
N ASN A 400 38.64 -15.16 -0.86
CA ASN A 400 39.85 -14.65 -1.53
C ASN A 400 40.69 -13.65 -0.69
N GLY A 401 40.66 -13.80 0.64
CA GLY A 401 41.37 -12.91 1.57
C GLY A 401 40.60 -11.63 1.94
N GLU A 402 39.44 -11.39 1.34
CA GLU A 402 38.57 -10.25 1.65
C GLU A 402 37.40 -10.68 2.53
N SER A 403 37.06 -9.83 3.51
CA SER A 403 35.89 -10.05 4.37
C SER A 403 34.64 -9.53 3.67
N LEU A 404 33.72 -10.42 3.31
CA LEU A 404 32.47 -10.09 2.65
C LEU A 404 31.30 -10.21 3.62
N ASP A 405 30.51 -9.15 3.68
CA ASP A 405 29.27 -9.05 4.44
C ASP A 405 28.11 -9.62 3.60
N MET A 406 27.62 -10.79 3.98
CA MET A 406 26.64 -11.60 3.25
C MET A 406 25.35 -11.80 4.05
N VAL A 407 24.35 -12.37 3.38
CA VAL A 407 23.13 -12.87 4.01
C VAL A 407 22.90 -14.32 3.64
N ARG A 408 22.35 -15.11 4.56
CA ARG A 408 21.97 -16.50 4.34
C ARG A 408 20.48 -16.69 4.53
N GLY A 409 19.85 -17.43 3.64
CA GLY A 409 18.43 -17.75 3.72
C GLY A 409 18.07 -18.95 2.87
N ARG A 410 16.81 -19.37 2.95
CA ARG A 410 16.26 -20.45 2.12
C ARG A 410 15.78 -19.86 0.80
N LEU A 411 16.27 -20.34 -0.33
CA LEU A 411 15.83 -19.89 -1.66
C LEU A 411 14.38 -20.28 -1.91
N LEU A 412 13.61 -19.36 -2.49
CA LEU A 412 12.20 -19.56 -2.79
C LEU A 412 11.97 -20.66 -3.83
N GLU A 413 12.81 -20.70 -4.86
CA GLU A 413 12.64 -21.56 -6.04
C GLU A 413 13.06 -23.01 -5.76
N THR A 414 14.08 -23.20 -4.91
CA THR A 414 14.70 -24.52 -4.69
C THR A 414 14.51 -25.07 -3.29
N GLY A 415 14.09 -24.23 -2.33
CA GLY A 415 14.01 -24.60 -0.91
C GLY A 415 15.36 -24.87 -0.24
N ARG A 416 16.49 -24.67 -0.92
CA ARG A 416 17.84 -24.88 -0.37
C ARG A 416 18.34 -23.65 0.36
N GLU A 417 19.22 -23.84 1.34
CA GLU A 417 19.95 -22.71 1.92
C GLU A 417 21.00 -22.19 0.94
N ALA A 418 21.10 -20.87 0.84
CA ALA A 418 22.12 -20.18 0.06
C ALA A 418 22.68 -18.99 0.84
N VAL A 419 23.96 -18.70 0.61
CA VAL A 419 24.63 -17.49 1.10
C VAL A 419 24.85 -16.57 -0.09
N LEU A 420 24.37 -15.34 0.03
CA LEU A 420 24.38 -14.35 -1.03
C LEU A 420 25.21 -13.13 -0.61
N PHE A 421 26.14 -12.75 -1.47
CA PHE A 421 26.68 -11.39 -1.51
C PHE A 421 25.99 -10.67 -2.67
N PRO A 422 25.01 -9.78 -2.43
CA PRO A 422 24.24 -9.14 -3.49
C PRO A 422 25.03 -8.06 -4.25
N GLY A 423 26.26 -7.77 -3.80
CA GLY A 423 27.04 -6.62 -4.22
C GLY A 423 26.98 -5.49 -3.18
N THR A 424 27.71 -4.42 -3.48
CA THR A 424 27.84 -3.26 -2.60
C THR A 424 27.04 -2.10 -3.17
N LEU A 425 26.02 -1.65 -2.45
CA LEU A 425 25.32 -0.40 -2.76
C LEU A 425 26.32 0.77 -2.69
N PRO A 426 26.28 1.72 -3.65
CA PRO A 426 27.20 2.84 -3.66
C PRO A 426 26.97 3.75 -2.45
N GLU A 427 28.04 4.34 -1.96
CA GLU A 427 27.97 5.33 -0.86
C GLU A 427 27.30 6.62 -1.30
N ASP A 428 27.55 7.04 -2.54
CA ASP A 428 26.89 8.17 -3.17
C ASP A 428 25.70 7.68 -4.03
N PRO A 429 24.44 8.01 -3.63
CA PRO A 429 23.25 7.71 -4.40
C PRO A 429 23.28 8.23 -5.84
N SER A 430 24.02 9.31 -6.11
CA SER A 430 24.12 9.93 -7.44
C SER A 430 24.58 8.93 -8.50
N ARG A 431 25.38 7.93 -8.13
CA ARG A 431 25.87 6.88 -9.03
C ARG A 431 24.76 5.99 -9.59
N LEU A 432 23.62 5.89 -8.90
CA LEU A 432 22.43 5.20 -9.41
C LEU A 432 21.43 6.19 -10.01
N THR A 433 21.20 7.33 -9.35
CA THR A 433 20.17 8.27 -9.81
C THR A 433 20.57 9.05 -11.07
N GLY A 434 21.86 9.33 -11.28
CA GLY A 434 22.37 10.05 -12.45
C GLY A 434 22.18 9.26 -13.75
N PRO A 435 22.77 8.04 -13.86
CA PRO A 435 22.62 7.21 -15.06
C PRO A 435 21.15 6.85 -15.37
N ALA A 436 20.32 6.63 -14.35
CA ALA A 436 18.88 6.40 -14.52
C ALA A 436 18.20 7.57 -15.24
N ARG A 437 18.53 8.81 -14.88
CA ARG A 437 18.01 10.03 -15.52
C ARG A 437 18.54 10.24 -16.92
N GLU A 438 19.80 9.92 -17.15
CA GLU A 438 20.45 10.04 -18.47
C GLU A 438 19.99 8.95 -19.44
N GLY A 439 19.14 8.01 -19.00
CA GLY A 439 18.61 6.94 -19.83
C GLY A 439 19.63 5.85 -20.14
N ALA A 440 20.59 5.62 -19.25
CA ALA A 440 21.59 4.58 -19.42
C ALA A 440 20.93 3.18 -19.52
N GLU A 441 21.45 2.33 -20.40
CA GLU A 441 20.92 0.97 -20.59
C GLU A 441 21.41 -0.02 -19.52
N ARG A 442 22.58 0.23 -18.93
CA ARG A 442 23.21 -0.63 -17.91
C ARG A 442 23.96 0.21 -16.87
N TRP A 443 24.18 -0.37 -15.68
CA TRP A 443 25.07 0.21 -14.69
C TRP A 443 26.52 0.16 -15.18
N LEU A 444 27.29 1.22 -14.95
CA LEU A 444 28.70 1.31 -15.37
C LEU A 444 29.61 0.37 -14.55
N ASP A 445 29.29 0.15 -13.27
CA ASP A 445 30.09 -0.64 -12.34
C ASP A 445 29.22 -1.68 -11.59
N GLY A 446 29.26 -2.93 -12.07
CA GLY A 446 28.86 -4.12 -11.30
C GLY A 446 27.40 -4.61 -11.44
N ASP A 447 27.25 -5.93 -11.39
CA ASP A 447 25.97 -6.63 -11.34
C ASP A 447 25.48 -6.69 -9.88
N TYR A 448 24.47 -5.88 -9.54
CA TYR A 448 23.72 -6.08 -8.29
C TYR A 448 22.75 -7.24 -8.49
N SER A 449 22.86 -8.30 -7.68
CA SER A 449 22.04 -9.51 -7.83
C SER A 449 21.12 -9.69 -6.63
N VAL A 450 19.81 -9.81 -6.91
CA VAL A 450 18.80 -10.08 -5.89
C VAL A 450 18.34 -11.53 -6.03
N MET A 451 18.46 -12.31 -4.96
CA MET A 451 17.78 -13.60 -4.85
C MET A 451 16.46 -13.45 -4.08
N HIS A 452 15.53 -14.36 -4.35
CA HIS A 452 14.27 -14.46 -3.62
C HIS A 452 14.40 -15.50 -2.52
N PHE A 453 14.27 -15.05 -1.27
CA PHE A 453 14.24 -15.93 -0.11
C PHE A 453 12.79 -16.31 0.24
N ALA A 454 12.57 -17.57 0.59
CA ALA A 454 11.34 -18.04 1.22
C ALA A 454 11.27 -17.59 2.67
N PRO A 455 10.07 -17.41 3.26
CA PRO A 455 9.95 -17.18 4.69
C PRO A 455 10.60 -18.34 5.47
N ALA A 456 11.28 -17.99 6.56
CA ALA A 456 11.92 -18.96 7.43
C ALA A 456 10.87 -19.68 8.28
N SER A 457 11.03 -20.99 8.49
CA SER A 457 10.27 -21.73 9.50
C SER A 457 10.67 -21.23 10.88
N GLN A 458 9.67 -20.84 11.67
CA GLN A 458 9.92 -20.26 12.99
C GLN A 458 9.03 -20.91 14.03
N THR A 459 9.65 -21.33 15.13
CA THR A 459 8.93 -21.66 16.35
C THR A 459 8.43 -20.36 16.98
N ARG A 460 7.13 -20.12 16.93
CA ARG A 460 6.52 -18.97 17.63
C ARG A 460 6.85 -19.06 19.12
N LYS A 461 7.28 -17.94 19.70
CA LYS A 461 7.41 -17.77 21.14
C LYS A 461 6.27 -16.86 21.62
N PRO A 462 5.56 -17.20 22.71
CA PRO A 462 4.49 -16.36 23.25
C PRO A 462 4.97 -14.91 23.47
N GLY A 463 4.16 -13.94 23.07
CA GLY A 463 4.46 -12.51 23.23
C GLY A 463 5.50 -11.93 22.26
N LEU A 464 6.08 -12.74 21.37
CA LEU A 464 6.97 -12.28 20.30
C LEU A 464 6.28 -12.40 18.94
N GLY A 465 6.00 -11.26 18.31
CA GLY A 465 5.60 -11.18 16.92
C GLY A 465 6.70 -11.66 15.95
N PRO A 466 6.39 -11.72 14.64
CA PRO A 466 7.36 -12.11 13.61
C PRO A 466 8.61 -11.22 13.63
N PRO A 467 9.81 -11.78 13.40
CA PRO A 467 11.05 -11.00 13.38
C PRO A 467 11.03 -10.04 12.20
N HIS A 468 11.51 -8.83 12.45
CA HIS A 468 11.50 -7.73 11.49
C HIS A 468 12.79 -6.91 11.63
N ILE A 469 12.98 -5.97 10.71
CA ILE A 469 14.01 -4.93 10.79
C ILE A 469 13.29 -3.58 10.75
N ARG A 470 13.37 -2.82 11.85
CA ARG A 470 12.88 -1.43 11.99
C ARG A 470 11.37 -1.24 11.75
N LEU A 471 10.55 -2.29 11.83
CA LEU A 471 9.09 -2.16 11.77
C LEU A 471 8.54 -1.39 12.98
N ASP A 472 9.20 -1.51 14.11
CA ASP A 472 8.95 -0.78 15.35
C ASP A 472 9.21 0.74 15.19
N GLN A 473 10.32 1.11 14.55
CA GLN A 473 10.61 2.51 14.22
C GLN A 473 9.65 3.07 13.17
N ALA A 474 9.19 2.24 12.23
CA ALA A 474 8.15 2.61 11.28
C ALA A 474 6.82 2.87 12.01
N ALA A 475 6.44 2.01 12.95
CA ALA A 475 5.27 2.21 13.80
C ALA A 475 5.39 3.48 14.66
N GLU A 476 6.55 3.75 15.26
CA GLU A 476 6.78 4.98 16.02
C GLU A 476 6.56 6.22 15.15
N PHE A 477 7.12 6.24 13.95
CA PHE A 477 6.93 7.35 13.02
C PHE A 477 5.46 7.48 12.59
N LEU A 478 4.77 6.39 12.30
CA LEU A 478 3.40 6.43 11.78
C LEU A 478 2.37 6.75 12.87
N ILE A 479 2.48 6.17 14.06
CA ILE A 479 1.41 6.22 15.08
C ILE A 479 1.88 6.65 16.47
N GLY A 480 3.19 6.66 16.76
CA GLY A 480 3.73 6.82 18.12
C GLY A 480 3.30 8.10 18.86
N ASP A 481 3.07 9.20 18.15
CA ASP A 481 2.57 10.46 18.73
C ASP A 481 1.11 10.40 19.19
N ARG A 482 0.30 9.54 18.57
CA ARG A 482 -1.11 9.32 18.96
C ARG A 482 -1.23 8.32 20.10
N LEU A 483 -0.17 7.56 20.35
CA LEU A 483 -0.08 6.60 21.45
C LEU A 483 0.52 7.23 22.72
N ARG A 484 0.71 8.54 22.81
CA ARG A 484 1.23 9.19 24.03
C ARG A 484 0.21 9.27 25.14
#